data_AF-A0A3M5MY42-F1
#
_entry.id   AF-A0A3M5MY42-F1
#
_cell.length_a   1.000
_cell.length_b   1.000
_cell.length_c   1.000
_cell.angle_alpha   90.00
_cell.angle_beta   90.00
_cell.angle_gamma   90.00
#
_symmetry.space_group_name_H-M   'P 1'
#
loop_
_entity.id
_entity.type
_entity.pdbx_description
1 polymer ?
#
loop_
_entity_poly.entity_id
_entity_poly.type
_entity_poly.pdbx_seq_one_letter_code
_entity_poly.pdbx_strand_id
1 'polypeptide(L)'
;MRGLWLVLVLSMPLQACAFCFQEAGQRYGVDPVLLQAIGIQESNLQPGAVNLNRDSSGNVLSTDYGVMQISTRNANRLVSMGLIRHAQDLLTNACFNVQAGAWVLAQHL
;
A
#
# COMPACT_ATOMS: atom_id res chain seq x y z
N MET A 1 5.68 54.37 18.18
CA MET A 1 6.06 53.61 16.98
C MET A 1 5.90 52.13 17.28
N ARG A 2 4.72 51.55 17.03
CA ARG A 2 4.45 50.11 17.25
C ARG A 2 4.34 49.47 15.88
N GLY A 3 5.49 49.08 15.32
CA GLY A 3 5.54 48.35 14.05
C GLY A 3 4.93 46.97 14.26
N LEU A 4 3.75 46.77 13.69
CA LEU A 4 3.03 45.50 13.69
C LEU A 4 3.78 44.55 12.76
N TRP A 5 4.54 43.60 13.33
CA TRP A 5 5.18 42.53 12.55
C TRP A 5 4.10 41.56 12.05
N LEU A 6 3.74 41.67 10.77
CA LEU A 6 2.97 40.66 10.05
C LEU A 6 3.86 39.40 9.90
N VAL A 7 3.67 38.45 10.81
CA VAL A 7 4.24 37.10 10.69
C VAL A 7 3.44 36.37 9.60
N LEU A 8 3.99 36.31 8.40
CA LEU A 8 3.48 35.48 7.32
C LEU A 8 3.82 34.02 7.66
N VAL A 9 2.91 33.33 8.36
CA VAL A 9 3.03 31.90 8.62
C VAL A 9 2.85 31.16 7.30
N LEU A 10 3.97 30.66 6.75
CA LEU A 10 4.00 29.84 5.55
C LEU A 10 3.33 28.49 5.86
N SER A 11 2.14 28.26 5.32
CA SER A 11 1.43 26.98 5.39
C SER A 11 2.15 25.94 4.53
N MET A 12 3.03 25.15 5.15
CA MET A 12 3.57 23.95 4.50
C MET A 12 2.46 22.89 4.39
N PRO A 13 2.20 22.33 3.19
CA PRO A 13 1.25 21.23 3.06
C PRO A 13 1.82 20.00 3.78
N LEU A 14 1.09 19.48 4.77
CA LEU A 14 1.33 18.13 5.26
C LEU A 14 0.99 17.16 4.11
N GLN A 15 1.98 16.41 3.64
CA GLN A 15 1.71 15.25 2.79
C GLN A 15 0.99 14.20 3.62
N ALA A 16 -0.33 14.15 3.51
CA ALA A 16 -1.12 13.04 4.01
C ALA A 16 -0.87 11.84 3.08
N CYS A 17 -0.22 10.79 3.58
CA CYS A 17 -0.17 9.50 2.90
C CYS A 17 -1.57 8.86 2.96
N ALA A 18 -2.40 9.14 1.96
CA ALA A 18 -3.68 8.46 1.81
C ALA A 18 -3.47 7.08 1.17
N PHE A 19 -3.72 6.03 1.94
CA PHE A 19 -3.60 4.64 1.49
C PHE A 19 -4.84 4.12 0.74
N CYS A 20 -5.89 4.93 0.62
CA CYS A 20 -7.13 4.58 -0.08
C CYS A 20 -7.89 3.36 0.47
N PHE A 21 -7.84 3.11 1.78
CA PHE A 21 -8.57 1.99 2.41
C PHE A 21 -10.08 2.08 2.20
N GLN A 22 -10.64 3.28 2.28
CA GLN A 22 -12.08 3.49 2.13
C GLN A 22 -12.54 3.21 0.70
N GLU A 23 -11.81 3.74 -0.28
CA GLU A 23 -12.08 3.55 -1.70
C GLU A 23 -11.89 2.08 -2.10
N ALA A 24 -10.87 1.42 -1.57
CA ALA A 24 -10.62 0.00 -1.82
C ALA A 24 -11.74 -0.86 -1.23
N GLY A 25 -12.14 -0.58 0.02
CA GLY A 25 -13.21 -1.33 0.67
C GLY A 25 -14.55 -1.18 -0.05
N GLN A 26 -14.91 0.04 -0.43
CA GLN A 26 -16.11 0.30 -1.23
C GLN A 26 -16.09 -0.38 -2.59
N ARG A 27 -14.95 -0.37 -3.30
CA ARG A 27 -14.83 -0.96 -4.63
C ARG A 27 -14.93 -2.49 -4.61
N TYR A 28 -14.30 -3.14 -3.63
CA TYR A 28 -14.16 -4.60 -3.60
C TYR A 28 -15.08 -5.29 -2.58
N GLY A 29 -15.94 -4.54 -1.88
CA GLY A 29 -16.86 -5.10 -0.89
C GLY A 29 -16.19 -5.63 0.37
N VAL A 30 -15.03 -5.08 0.74
CA VAL A 30 -14.28 -5.45 1.96
C VAL A 30 -14.38 -4.30 2.95
N ASP A 31 -14.55 -4.59 4.24
CA ASP A 31 -14.60 -3.53 5.26
C ASP A 31 -13.29 -2.71 5.24
N PRO A 32 -13.33 -1.37 5.08
CA PRO A 32 -12.14 -0.51 5.09
C PRO A 32 -11.30 -0.62 6.36
N VAL A 33 -11.93 -0.81 7.52
CA VAL A 33 -11.25 -0.99 8.81
C VAL A 33 -10.51 -2.32 8.83
N LEU A 34 -11.10 -3.38 8.27
CA LEU A 34 -10.42 -4.66 8.10
C LEU A 34 -9.20 -4.52 7.18
N LEU A 35 -9.32 -3.84 6.03
CA LEU A 35 -8.19 -3.59 5.14
C LEU A 35 -7.06 -2.83 5.84
N GLN A 36 -7.41 -1.82 6.64
CA GLN A 36 -6.44 -1.07 7.43
C GLN A 36 -5.76 -1.93 8.48
N ALA A 37 -6.52 -2.77 9.20
CA ALA A 37 -5.98 -3.69 10.20
C ALA A 37 -4.99 -4.69 9.57
N ILE A 38 -5.31 -5.23 8.39
CA ILE A 38 -4.39 -6.08 7.62
C ILE A 38 -3.14 -5.30 7.24
N GLY A 39 -3.27 -4.09 6.69
CA GLY A 39 -2.09 -3.27 6.34
C GLY A 39 -1.18 -2.93 7.54
N ILE A 40 -1.76 -2.74 8.72
CA ILE A 40 -1.01 -2.57 9.98
C ILE A 40 -0.28 -3.87 10.33
N GLN A 41 -0.97 -5.01 10.27
CA GLN A 41 -0.38 -6.31 10.62
C GLN A 41 0.74 -6.72 9.65
N GLU A 42 0.57 -6.46 8.36
CA GLU A 42 1.47 -6.89 7.29
C GLU A 42 2.75 -6.05 7.20
N SER A 43 2.64 -4.74 7.40
CA SER A 43 3.78 -3.83 7.18
C SER A 43 3.89 -2.69 8.18
N ASN A 44 3.00 -2.61 9.16
CA ASN A 44 2.82 -1.41 9.99
C ASN A 44 2.60 -0.14 9.13
N LEU A 45 1.83 -0.29 8.06
CA LEU A 45 1.53 0.73 7.05
C LEU A 45 2.77 1.32 6.36
N GLN A 46 3.84 0.54 6.20
CA GLN A 46 5.06 0.98 5.52
C GLN A 46 4.95 0.74 3.99
N PRO A 47 4.89 1.81 3.15
CA PRO A 47 4.73 1.64 1.71
C PRO A 47 5.91 0.94 1.03
N GLY A 48 7.11 1.10 1.59
CA GLY A 48 8.35 0.51 1.08
C GLY A 48 8.69 -0.86 1.66
N ALA A 49 7.78 -1.50 2.41
CA ALA A 49 8.05 -2.80 3.02
C ALA A 49 8.25 -3.88 1.95
N VAL A 50 9.33 -4.66 2.09
CA VAL A 50 9.64 -5.80 1.22
C VAL A 50 10.06 -6.97 2.09
N ASN A 51 9.31 -8.07 2.02
CA ASN A 51 9.64 -9.31 2.75
C ASN A 51 9.98 -10.44 1.78
N LEU A 52 10.98 -11.24 2.14
CA LEU A 52 11.43 -12.40 1.37
C LEU A 52 10.98 -13.68 2.06
N ASN A 53 10.13 -14.45 1.40
CA ASN A 53 9.76 -15.79 1.84
C ASN A 53 10.80 -16.78 1.34
N ARG A 54 11.34 -17.59 2.25
CA ARG A 54 12.42 -18.55 1.96
C ARG A 54 12.03 -19.97 2.35
N ASP A 55 12.58 -20.95 1.63
CA ASP A 55 12.50 -22.35 2.05
C ASP A 55 13.46 -22.65 3.22
N SER A 56 13.41 -23.88 3.73
CA SER A 56 14.30 -24.36 4.81
C SER A 56 15.78 -24.37 4.43
N SER A 57 16.09 -24.35 3.13
CA SER A 57 17.46 -24.29 2.59
C SER A 57 17.94 -22.86 2.36
N GLY A 58 17.09 -21.86 2.60
CA GLY A 58 17.38 -20.43 2.44
C GLY A 58 17.11 -19.86 1.05
N ASN A 59 16.60 -20.65 0.10
CA ASN A 59 16.26 -20.16 -1.24
C ASN A 59 15.01 -19.28 -1.20
N VAL A 60 14.99 -18.19 -1.96
CA VAL A 60 13.82 -17.31 -2.04
C VAL A 60 12.72 -17.98 -2.88
N LEU A 61 11.54 -18.16 -2.29
CA LEU A 61 10.35 -18.70 -2.93
C LEU A 61 9.45 -17.60 -3.50
N SER A 62 9.29 -16.52 -2.74
CA SER A 62 8.49 -15.36 -3.15
C SER A 62 8.93 -14.11 -2.39
N THR A 63 8.55 -12.96 -2.94
CA THR A 63 8.71 -11.65 -2.32
C THR A 63 7.33 -10.99 -2.18
N ASP A 64 7.11 -10.33 -1.06
CA ASP A 64 5.89 -9.59 -0.76
C ASP A 64 6.18 -8.09 -0.72
N TYR A 65 5.26 -7.28 -1.28
CA TYR A 65 5.50 -5.87 -1.58
C TYR A 65 4.48 -4.93 -0.93
N GLY A 66 5.00 -3.89 -0.26
CA GLY A 66 4.30 -2.69 0.19
C GLY A 66 3.31 -2.91 1.33
N VAL A 67 2.34 -2.00 1.43
CA VAL A 67 1.45 -1.83 2.59
C VAL A 67 0.71 -3.11 2.96
N MET A 68 0.16 -3.79 1.95
CA MET A 68 -0.61 -5.02 2.10
C MET A 68 0.17 -6.27 1.70
N GLN A 69 1.51 -6.19 1.63
CA GLN A 69 2.40 -7.32 1.37
C GLN A 69 1.94 -8.21 0.21
N ILE A 70 1.66 -7.58 -0.93
CA ILE A 70 1.18 -8.29 -2.12
C ILE A 70 2.29 -9.23 -2.61
N SER A 71 2.01 -10.53 -2.67
CA SER A 71 3.02 -11.50 -3.09
C SER A 71 3.38 -11.42 -4.57
N THR A 72 4.57 -11.92 -4.92
CA THR A 72 5.08 -12.00 -6.29
C THR A 72 4.09 -12.69 -7.23
N ARG A 73 3.39 -13.72 -6.76
CA ARG A 73 2.34 -14.41 -7.54
C ARG A 73 1.22 -13.45 -7.96
N ASN A 74 0.73 -12.64 -7.02
CA ASN A 74 -0.33 -11.68 -7.31
C ASN A 74 0.19 -10.47 -8.10
N ALA A 75 1.41 -10.01 -7.81
CA ALA A 75 2.06 -8.97 -8.61
C ALA A 75 2.18 -9.37 -10.09
N ASN A 76 2.56 -10.63 -10.38
CA ASN A 76 2.62 -11.13 -11.75
C ASN A 76 1.24 -11.15 -12.44
N ARG A 77 0.15 -11.41 -11.69
CA ARG A 77 -1.22 -11.30 -12.23
C ARG A 77 -1.58 -9.85 -12.56
N LEU A 78 -1.17 -8.89 -11.72
CA LEU A 78 -1.38 -7.46 -12.00
C LEU A 78 -0.61 -7.01 -13.25
N VAL A 79 0.62 -7.51 -13.44
CA VAL A 79 1.41 -7.30 -14.66
C VAL A 79 0.70 -7.89 -15.88
N SER A 80 0.22 -9.14 -15.81
CA SER A 80 -0.46 -9.77 -16.93
C SER A 80 -1.78 -9.08 -17.32
N MET A 81 -2.42 -8.40 -16.37
CA MET A 81 -3.61 -7.55 -16.62
C MET A 81 -3.25 -6.16 -17.15
N GLY A 82 -1.96 -5.80 -17.23
CA GLY A 82 -1.51 -4.48 -17.66
C GLY A 82 -1.74 -3.36 -16.64
N LEU A 83 -2.01 -3.69 -15.38
CA LEU A 83 -2.26 -2.70 -14.31
C LEU A 83 -0.96 -2.10 -13.75
N ILE A 84 0.13 -2.87 -13.79
CA ILE A 84 1.49 -2.45 -13.43
C ILE A 84 2.47 -3.01 -14.45
N ARG A 85 3.67 -2.43 -14.53
CA ARG A 85 4.75 -2.91 -15.40
C ARG A 85 5.63 -3.93 -14.68
N HIS A 86 5.91 -3.68 -13.41
CA HIS A 86 6.78 -4.51 -12.57
C HIS A 86 6.24 -4.60 -11.14
N ALA A 87 6.62 -5.63 -10.40
CA ALA A 87 6.19 -5.80 -9.01
C ALA A 87 6.59 -4.60 -8.11
N GLN A 88 7.73 -3.96 -8.38
CA GLN A 88 8.19 -2.78 -7.66
C GLN A 88 7.25 -1.57 -7.76
N ASP A 89 6.36 -1.52 -8.76
CA ASP A 89 5.34 -0.45 -8.86
C ASP A 89 4.38 -0.46 -7.65
N LEU A 90 4.27 -1.61 -6.96
CA LEU A 90 3.52 -1.75 -5.72
C LEU A 90 4.15 -1.02 -4.53
N LEU A 91 5.41 -0.59 -4.63
CA LEU A 91 6.13 0.16 -3.60
C LEU A 91 6.03 1.68 -3.79
N THR A 92 5.75 2.12 -5.02
CA THR A 92 5.69 3.55 -5.36
C THR A 92 4.28 4.12 -5.27
N ASN A 93 3.26 3.26 -5.40
CA ASN A 93 1.86 3.65 -5.28
C ASN A 93 1.15 2.87 -4.16
N ALA A 94 1.21 3.42 -2.94
CA ALA A 94 0.64 2.81 -1.74
C ALA A 94 -0.90 2.65 -1.82
N CYS A 95 -1.58 3.61 -2.43
CA CYS A 95 -3.02 3.55 -2.68
C CYS A 95 -3.37 2.37 -3.60
N PHE A 96 -2.62 2.21 -4.70
CA PHE A 96 -2.79 1.07 -5.59
C PHE A 96 -2.44 -0.26 -4.92
N ASN A 97 -1.42 -0.30 -4.06
CA ASN A 97 -1.08 -1.48 -3.27
C ASN A 97 -2.25 -1.95 -2.40
N VAL A 98 -2.92 -1.03 -1.71
CA VAL A 98 -4.13 -1.33 -0.93
C VAL A 98 -5.29 -1.78 -1.81
N GLN A 99 -5.50 -1.13 -2.95
CA GLN A 99 -6.51 -1.56 -3.94
C GLN A 99 -6.23 -2.99 -4.43
N ALA A 100 -4.97 -3.33 -4.69
CA ALA A 100 -4.56 -4.67 -5.08
C ALA A 100 -4.79 -5.69 -3.95
N GLY A 101 -4.51 -5.33 -2.70
CA GLY A 101 -4.76 -6.19 -1.54
C GLY A 101 -6.25 -6.49 -1.36
N ALA A 102 -7.10 -5.47 -1.45
CA ALA A 102 -8.55 -5.63 -1.44
C ALA A 102 -9.06 -6.50 -2.60
N TRP A 103 -8.52 -6.32 -3.81
CA TRP A 103 -8.82 -7.18 -4.96
C TRP A 103 -8.43 -8.66 -4.75
N VAL A 104 -7.29 -8.93 -4.10
CA VAL A 104 -6.88 -10.30 -3.75
C VAL A 104 -7.84 -10.92 -2.72
N LEU A 105 -8.20 -10.16 -1.68
CA LEU A 105 -9.11 -10.63 -0.62
C LEU A 105 -10.51 -10.93 -1.17
N ALA A 106 -11.05 -10.08 -2.04
CA ALA A 106 -12.37 -10.26 -2.64
C ALA A 106 -12.51 -11.49 -3.57
N GLN A 107 -11.42 -12.17 -3.90
CA GLN A 107 -11.46 -13.45 -4.64
C GLN A 107 -11.65 -14.66 -3.73
N HIS A 108 -11.56 -14.47 -2.41
CA HIS A 108 -11.59 -15.54 -1.40
C HIS A 108 -12.71 -15.37 -0.35
N LEU A 109 -13.45 -14.26 -0.42
CA LEU A 109 -14.64 -13.99 0.38
C LEU A 109 -15.90 -14.38 -0.41
#